data_AF-A0A957F8M7-F1
#
_entry.id   AF-A0A957F8M7-F1
#
_cell.length_a   1.000
_cell.length_b   1.000
_cell.length_c   1.000
_cell.angle_alpha   90.00
_cell.angle_beta   90.00
_cell.angle_gamma   90.00
#
_symmetry.space_group_name_H-M   'P 1'
#
loop_
_entity.id
_entity.type
_entity.pdbx_description
1 polymer ?
#
loop_
_entity_poly.entity_id
_entity_poly.type
_entity_poly.pdbx_seq_one_letter_code
_entity_poly.pdbx_strand_id
1 'polypeptide(L)' 'AARALQLDFVPLTHERYELVMTQAAFESDLLQPLLGLLQDETFRTAVAALPGYDVTEMGQTRRINP' A
#
# COMPACT_ATOMS: atom_id res chain seq x y z
N ALA A 1 9.19 -13.97 -2.35
CA ALA A 1 9.93 -14.99 -3.13
C ALA A 1 11.32 -15.28 -2.55
N ALA A 2 12.16 -14.28 -2.24
CA ALA A 2 13.57 -14.49 -1.84
C ALA A 2 13.79 -15.26 -0.50
N ARG A 3 12.94 -15.06 0.52
CA ARG A 3 13.05 -15.79 1.81
C ARG A 3 12.80 -17.30 1.71
N ALA A 4 12.08 -17.75 0.70
CA ALA A 4 11.77 -19.17 0.52
C ALA A 4 12.99 -20.01 0.08
N LEU A 5 14.07 -19.35 -0.35
CA LEU A 5 15.25 -20.00 -0.95
C LEU A 5 16.52 -19.87 -0.08
N GLN A 6 16.43 -19.35 1.14
CA GLN A 6 17.59 -19.10 2.03
C GLN A 6 18.72 -18.29 1.35
N LEU A 7 18.37 -17.48 0.35
CA LEU A 7 19.30 -16.56 -0.29
C LEU A 7 19.34 -15.28 0.55
N ASP A 8 20.54 -14.80 0.84
CA ASP A 8 20.75 -13.50 1.49
C ASP A 8 20.09 -12.41 0.65
N PHE A 9 18.93 -11.93 1.11
CA PHE A 9 18.22 -10.86 0.44
C PHE A 9 18.76 -9.53 0.93
N VAL A 10 19.54 -8.86 0.09
CA VAL A 10 19.97 -7.48 0.30
C VAL A 10 18.93 -6.57 -0.37
N PRO A 11 18.04 -5.88 0.39
CA PRO A 11 17.10 -4.93 -0.20
C PRO A 11 17.90 -3.75 -0.78
N LEU A 12 17.90 -3.63 -2.11
CA LEU A 12 18.63 -2.58 -2.82
C LEU A 12 17.89 -1.23 -2.79
N THR A 13 16.56 -1.26 -2.87
CA THR A 13 15.70 -0.06 -2.87
C THR A 13 14.32 -0.36 -2.29
N HIS A 14 13.75 0.59 -1.55
CA HIS A 14 12.33 0.59 -1.22
C HIS A 14 11.58 1.31 -2.34
N GLU A 15 10.83 0.58 -3.16
CA GLU A 15 10.00 1.18 -4.19
C GLU A 15 8.63 1.54 -3.59
N ARG A 16 8.32 2.84 -3.56
CA ARG A 16 7.04 3.34 -3.07
C ARG A 16 6.00 3.21 -4.19
N TYR A 17 5.02 2.34 -4.01
CA TYR A 17 3.87 2.24 -4.89
C TYR A 17 2.75 3.17 -4.41
N GLU A 18 2.21 3.94 -5.34
CA GLU A 18 1.07 4.82 -5.07
C GLU A 18 -0.07 4.50 -6.03
N LEU A 19 -1.29 4.51 -5.48
CA LEU A 19 -2.50 4.41 -6.28
C LEU A 19 -2.93 5.81 -6.71
N VAL A 20 -2.70 6.14 -7.99
CA VAL A 20 -3.11 7.44 -8.56
C VAL A 20 -4.52 7.33 -9.11
N MET A 21 -5.36 8.31 -8.79
CA MET A 21 -6.72 8.44 -9.31
C MET A 21 -7.11 9.90 -9.47
N THR A 22 -8.15 10.17 -10.24
CA THR A 22 -8.70 11.52 -10.37
C THR A 22 -9.41 11.93 -9.07
N GLN A 23 -9.52 13.24 -8.81
CA GLN A 23 -10.26 13.74 -7.66
C GLN A 23 -11.73 13.28 -7.67
N ALA A 24 -12.37 13.30 -8.84
CA ALA A 24 -13.75 12.84 -8.99
C ALA A 24 -13.91 11.34 -8.65
N ALA A 25 -12.91 10.51 -8.98
CA ALA A 25 -12.93 9.10 -8.58
C ALA A 25 -12.71 8.92 -7.08
N PHE A 26 -11.77 9.68 -6.49
CA PHE A 26 -11.51 9.66 -5.05
C PHE A 26 -12.73 10.06 -4.21
N GLU A 27 -13.50 11.04 -4.68
CA GLU A 27 -14.72 11.52 -4.03
C GLU A 27 -15.96 10.66 -4.33
N SER A 28 -15.86 9.72 -5.26
CA SER A 28 -17.00 8.86 -5.64
C SER A 28 -17.28 7.77 -4.61
N ASP A 29 -18.56 7.46 -4.41
CA ASP A 29 -19.00 6.36 -3.54
C ASP A 29 -18.46 4.99 -3.99
N LEU A 30 -18.11 4.85 -5.27
CA LEU A 30 -17.57 3.62 -5.83
C LEU A 30 -16.24 3.22 -5.18
N LEU A 31 -15.39 4.19 -4.85
CA LEU A 31 -14.06 3.92 -4.29
C LEU A 31 -14.01 4.02 -2.76
N GLN A 32 -15.05 4.54 -2.10
CA GLN A 32 -15.10 4.60 -0.64
C GLN A 32 -14.81 3.26 0.05
N PRO A 33 -15.35 2.10 -0.39
CA PRO A 33 -15.04 0.82 0.25
C PRO A 33 -13.56 0.44 0.15
N LEU A 34 -12.92 0.74 -0.98
CA LEU A 34 -11.49 0.49 -1.17
C LEU A 34 -10.65 1.40 -0.26
N LEU A 35 -10.98 2.70 -0.19
CA LEU A 35 -10.28 3.64 0.68
C LEU A 35 -10.43 3.25 2.15
N GLY A 36 -11.62 2.82 2.56
CA GLY A 36 -11.88 2.29 3.91
C GLY A 36 -11.05 1.04 4.20
N LEU A 37 -10.96 0.10 3.26
CA LEU A 37 -10.13 -1.10 3.41
C LEU A 37 -8.64 -0.76 3.60
N LEU A 38 -8.11 0.22 2.87
CA LEU A 38 -6.70 0.65 2.99
C LEU A 38 -6.39 1.32 4.34
N GLN A 39 -7.41 1.82 5.04
CA GLN A 39 -7.30 2.42 6.38
C GLN A 39 -7.58 1.41 7.50
N ASP A 40 -8.18 0.26 7.19
CA ASP A 40 -8.54 -0.76 8.16
C ASP A 40 -7.30 -1.40 8.83
N GLU A 41 -7.30 -1.43 10.16
CA GLU A 41 -6.17 -1.93 10.95
C GLU A 41 -5.98 -3.45 10.82
N THR A 42 -7.08 -4.20 10.66
CA THR A 42 -7.02 -5.66 10.50
C THR A 42 -6.37 -6.00 9.17
N PHE A 43 -6.78 -5.33 8.11
CA PHE A 43 -6.19 -5.47 6.77
C PHE A 43 -4.71 -5.05 6.76
N ARG A 44 -4.38 -3.90 7.33
CA ARG A 44 -2.98 -3.45 7.46
C ARG A 44 -2.11 -4.46 8.19
N THR A 45 -2.61 -5.03 9.28
CA THR A 45 -1.90 -6.07 10.05
C THR A 45 -1.68 -7.34 9.21
N ALA A 46 -2.70 -7.77 8.46
CA ALA A 46 -2.58 -8.92 7.58
C ALA A 46 -1.54 -8.70 6.47
N VAL A 47 -1.48 -7.50 5.89
CA VAL A 47 -0.49 -7.15 4.86
C VAL A 47 0.92 -7.01 5.46
N ALA A 48 1.06 -6.44 6.66
CA ALA A 48 2.34 -6.34 7.37
C ALA A 48 2.96 -7.71 7.69
N ALA A 49 2.13 -8.75 7.85
CA ALA A 49 2.59 -10.12 8.05
C ALA A 49 3.17 -10.75 6.76
N LEU A 50 2.93 -10.16 5.59
CA LEU A 50 3.45 -10.67 4.32
C LEU A 50 4.94 -10.31 4.18
N PRO A 51 5.84 -11.31 3.99
CA PRO A 51 7.27 -11.04 3.90
C PRO A 51 7.61 -10.23 2.66
N GLY A 52 8.27 -9.09 2.86
CA GLY A 52 8.70 -8.18 1.78
C GLY A 52 7.74 -7.02 1.50
N TYR A 53 6.67 -6.88 2.28
CA TYR A 53 5.76 -5.73 2.22
C TYR A 53 6.04 -4.76 3.38
N ASP A 54 6.03 -3.47 3.08
CA ASP A 54 6.07 -2.38 4.04
C ASP A 54 4.73 -1.63 3.96
N VAL A 55 4.05 -1.49 5.11
CA VAL A 55 2.73 -0.87 5.21
C VAL A 55 2.78 0.55 5.81
N THR A 56 3.97 1.08 6.07
CA THR A 56 4.17 2.38 6.75
C THR A 56 3.37 3.53 6.12
N GLU A 57 3.28 3.53 4.79
CA GLU A 57 2.57 4.56 4.01
C GLU A 57 1.18 4.10 3.52
N MET A 58 0.74 2.89 3.89
CA MET A 58 -0.51 2.33 3.38
C MET A 58 -1.71 3.19 3.78
N GLY A 59 -2.60 3.50 2.84
CA GLY A 59 -3.80 4.31 3.12
C GLY A 59 -3.55 5.79 3.38
N GLN A 60 -2.30 6.27 3.26
CA GLN A 60 -2.01 7.70 3.24
C GLN A 60 -2.52 8.32 1.94
N THR A 61 -3.14 9.50 2.05
CA THR A 61 -3.67 10.23 0.89
C THR A 61 -2.89 11.53 0.71
N ARG A 62 -2.51 11.83 -0.54
CA ARG A 62 -1.88 13.10 -0.89
C ARG A 62 -2.47 13.66 -2.18
N ARG A 63 -2.73 14.97 -2.20
CA ARG A 63 -3.05 15.68 -3.43
C ARG A 63 -1.76 16.09 -4.12
N ILE A 64 -1.64 15.73 -5.39
CA ILE A 64 -0.57 16.23 -6.25
C ILE A 64 -1.12 17.46 -6.97
N ASN A 65 -0.66 18.64 -6.55
CA ASN A 65 -0.89 19.87 -7.30
C ASN A 65 0.32 20.07 -8.23
N PRO A 66 0.11 20.19 -9.55
CA PRO A 66 1.19 20.45 -10.51
C PRO A 66 1.80 21.85 -10.34
#